data_AF-A0A267T0J5-F1
#
_entry.id   AF-A0A267T0J5-F1
#
_cell.length_a   1.000
_cell.length_b   1.000
_cell.length_c   1.000
_cell.angle_alpha   90.00
_cell.angle_beta   90.00
_cell.angle_gamma   90.00
#
_symmetry.space_group_name_H-M   'P 1'
#
loop_
_entity.id
_entity.type
_entity.pdbx_description
1 polymer ?
#
loop_
_entity_poly.entity_id
_entity_poly.type
_entity_poly.pdbx_seq_one_letter_code
_entity_poly.pdbx_strand_id
1 'polypeptide(L)' 'LPKSEWYKSKDDGLEKTTIGDQNLDFEITRFNGNAQPYYCLVDPSNDSKTLVKPRAYNENIEEFIKFLEDGKAKFNKK' A
#
# COMPACT_ATOMS: atom_id res chain seq x y z
N LEU A 1 -24.15 -8.81 3.28
CA LEU A 1 -24.83 -8.47 4.55
C LEU A 1 -26.32 -8.31 4.34
N PRO A 2 -27.17 -8.43 5.37
CA PRO A 2 -28.55 -7.96 5.34
C PRO A 2 -28.62 -6.49 4.89
N LYS A 3 -29.68 -6.11 4.15
CA LYS A 3 -29.84 -4.74 3.62
C LYS A 3 -29.90 -3.66 4.71
N SER A 4 -30.37 -4.02 5.90
CA SER A 4 -30.40 -3.13 7.06
C SER A 4 -29.03 -2.68 7.55
N GLU A 5 -27.98 -3.40 7.15
CA GLU A 5 -26.59 -3.11 7.55
C GLU A 5 -25.80 -2.42 6.43
N TRP A 6 -26.43 -2.18 5.27
CA TRP A 6 -25.78 -1.46 4.17
C TRP A 6 -25.78 0.04 4.48
N TYR A 7 -24.72 0.72 4.06
CA TYR A 7 -24.63 2.16 4.20
C TYR A 7 -23.88 2.77 3.02
N LYS A 8 -24.07 4.08 2.80
CA LYS A 8 -23.36 4.85 1.78
C LYS A 8 -22.12 5.48 2.41
N SER A 9 -20.95 5.21 1.83
CA SER A 9 -19.70 5.82 2.30
C SER A 9 -19.74 7.34 2.17
N LYS A 10 -19.12 8.01 3.14
CA LYS A 10 -18.91 9.46 3.11
C LYS A 10 -17.66 9.86 2.31
N ASP A 11 -16.79 8.90 2.01
CA ASP A 11 -15.55 9.10 1.26
C ASP A 11 -15.81 8.99 -0.25
N ASP A 12 -16.29 7.82 -0.71
CA ASP A 12 -16.48 7.55 -2.14
C ASP A 12 -17.95 7.64 -2.62
N GLY A 13 -18.90 7.78 -1.69
CA GLY A 13 -20.32 7.86 -2.02
C GLY A 13 -20.92 6.54 -2.55
N LEU A 14 -20.23 5.41 -2.43
CA LEU A 14 -20.73 4.10 -2.86
C LEU A 14 -21.44 3.37 -1.73
N GLU A 15 -22.38 2.49 -2.07
CA GLU A 15 -23.08 1.64 -1.11
C GLU A 15 -22.24 0.42 -0.75
N LYS A 16 -22.03 0.18 0.55
CA LYS A 16 -21.21 -0.91 1.09
C LYS A 16 -22.10 -2.10 1.44
N THR A 17 -22.11 -3.11 0.57
CA THR A 17 -23.06 -4.23 0.62
C THR A 17 -22.46 -5.53 1.18
N THR A 18 -21.13 -5.63 1.15
CA THR A 18 -20.35 -6.74 1.70
C THR A 18 -19.51 -6.31 2.90
N ILE A 19 -19.12 -7.27 3.75
CA ILE A 19 -18.26 -6.99 4.93
C ILE A 19 -16.90 -6.46 4.46
N GLY A 20 -16.39 -6.96 3.32
CA GLY A 20 -15.17 -6.46 2.70
C GLY A 20 -15.27 -4.99 2.30
N ASP A 21 -16.38 -4.58 1.68
CA ASP A 21 -16.59 -3.17 1.31
C ASP A 21 -16.62 -2.26 2.53
N GLN A 22 -17.26 -2.70 3.62
CA GLN A 22 -17.34 -1.94 4.88
C GLN A 22 -15.98 -1.84 5.57
N ASN A 23 -15.20 -2.92 5.59
CA ASN A 23 -13.86 -2.93 6.16
C ASN A 23 -12.89 -2.05 5.36
N LEU A 24 -12.93 -2.13 4.03
CA LEU A 24 -12.12 -1.29 3.15
C LEU A 24 -12.47 0.19 3.33
N ASP A 25 -13.75 0.52 3.39
CA ASP A 25 -14.23 1.88 3.64
C ASP A 25 -13.81 2.39 5.03
N PHE A 26 -13.86 1.54 6.06
CA PHE A 26 -13.36 1.86 7.39
C PHE A 26 -11.84 2.14 7.37
N GLU A 27 -11.05 1.35 6.66
CA GLU A 27 -9.60 1.56 6.53
C GLU A 27 -9.26 2.88 5.81
N ILE A 28 -9.95 3.17 4.72
CA ILE A 28 -9.82 4.42 3.95
C ILE A 28 -10.19 5.64 4.81
N THR A 29 -11.41 5.64 5.34
CA THR A 29 -11.97 6.80 6.06
C THR A 29 -11.26 7.07 7.39
N ARG A 30 -10.77 6.02 8.08
CA ARG A 30 -10.21 6.16 9.43
C ARG A 30 -8.70 6.34 9.45
N PHE A 31 -7.99 5.69 8.54
CA PHE A 31 -6.52 5.65 8.56
C PHE A 31 -5.89 6.30 7.33
N ASN A 32 -6.70 6.90 6.44
CA ASN A 32 -6.26 7.46 5.16
C ASN A 32 -5.42 6.43 4.38
N GLY A 33 -5.79 5.15 4.53
CA GLY A 33 -4.97 4.00 4.21
C GLY A 33 -5.75 3.00 3.38
N ASN A 34 -5.47 2.97 2.09
CA ASN A 34 -5.79 1.85 1.19
C ASN A 34 -4.55 1.31 0.47
N ALA A 35 -3.36 1.83 0.76
CA ALA A 35 -2.24 1.71 -0.16
C ALA A 35 -1.41 0.43 0.07
N GLN A 36 -2.07 -0.71 -0.07
CA GLN A 36 -1.40 -1.91 -0.59
C GLN A 36 -1.43 -1.83 -2.12
N PRO A 37 -0.35 -2.21 -2.82
CA PRO A 37 0.93 -2.73 -2.33
C PRO A 37 1.89 -1.66 -1.78
N TYR A 38 2.71 -2.07 -0.80
CA TYR A 38 3.81 -1.30 -0.22
C TYR A 38 5.11 -2.09 -0.34
N TYR A 39 6.09 -1.57 -1.08
CA TYR A 39 7.32 -2.29 -1.42
C TYR A 39 8.52 -1.77 -0.61
N CYS A 40 9.21 -2.68 0.06
CA CYS A 40 10.40 -2.43 0.86
C CYS A 40 11.57 -3.30 0.36
N LEU A 41 12.75 -2.71 0.18
CA LEU A 41 14.00 -3.45 -0.11
C LEU A 41 14.87 -3.46 1.14
N VAL A 42 15.34 -4.64 1.55
CA VAL A 42 16.15 -4.84 2.77
C VAL A 42 17.40 -5.65 2.45
N ASP A 43 18.42 -5.51 3.30
CA ASP A 43 19.59 -6.38 3.29
C ASP A 43 19.36 -7.52 4.30
N PRO A 44 19.42 -8.80 3.88
CA PRO A 44 19.27 -9.93 4.78
C PRO A 44 20.29 -9.97 5.93
N SER A 45 21.46 -9.34 5.75
CA SER A 45 22.52 -9.28 6.77
C SER A 45 22.34 -8.11 7.75
N ASN A 46 21.42 -7.18 7.48
CA ASN A 46 21.08 -6.04 8.33
C ASN A 46 19.67 -5.53 7.99
N ASP A 47 18.67 -6.15 8.59
CA ASP A 47 17.24 -5.92 8.37
C ASP A 47 16.69 -4.67 9.10
N SER A 48 17.52 -4.02 9.93
CA SER A 48 17.09 -2.89 10.76
C SER A 48 16.69 -1.65 9.95
N LYS A 49 17.08 -1.56 8.67
CA LYS A 49 16.79 -0.43 7.78
C LYS A 49 16.57 -0.88 6.34
N THR A 50 15.69 -0.18 5.62
CA THR A 50 15.52 -0.40 4.18
C THR A 50 16.68 0.20 3.39
N LEU A 51 17.02 -0.45 2.28
CA LEU A 51 18.07 0.00 1.35
C LEU A 51 17.70 1.35 0.74
N VAL A 52 16.45 1.52 0.33
CA VAL A 52 15.93 2.78 -0.22
C VAL A 52 14.62 3.16 0.46
N LYS A 53 14.11 4.36 0.20
CA LYS A 53 12.79 4.78 0.69
C LYS A 53 11.74 3.80 0.15
N PRO A 54 10.93 3.17 1.02
CA PRO A 54 9.83 2.33 0.56
C PRO A 54 8.86 3.09 -0.33
N ARG A 55 8.21 2.37 -1.22
CA ARG A 55 7.25 2.96 -2.16
C ARG A 55 5.88 2.32 -2.01
N ALA A 56 4.84 3.14 -2.13
CA ALA A 56 3.46 2.69 -2.24
C ALA A 56 3.13 2.29 -3.69
N TYR A 57 1.86 1.99 -3.94
CA TYR A 57 1.32 1.72 -5.27
C TYR A 57 1.63 2.87 -6.24
N ASN A 58 2.18 2.52 -7.40
CA ASN A 58 2.43 3.42 -8.52
C ASN A 58 2.69 2.57 -9.78
N GLU A 59 1.95 2.82 -10.86
CA GLU A 59 1.95 2.03 -12.10
C GLU A 59 3.10 2.38 -13.07
N ASN A 60 3.88 3.41 -12.77
CA ASN A 60 5.01 3.80 -13.62
C ASN A 60 6.14 2.75 -13.54
N ILE A 61 6.35 2.08 -14.68
CA ILE A 61 7.33 1.01 -14.85
C ILE A 61 8.75 1.55 -14.67
N GLU A 62 9.08 2.70 -15.25
CA GLU A 62 10.43 3.29 -15.16
C GLU A 62 10.78 3.65 -13.71
N GLU A 63 9.82 4.15 -12.95
CA GLU A 63 10.01 4.42 -11.52
C GLU A 63 10.18 3.14 -10.69
N PHE A 64 9.55 2.02 -11.09
CA PHE A 64 9.77 0.72 -10.45
C PHE A 64 11.15 0.16 -10.76
N ILE A 65 11.59 0.25 -12.01
CA ILE A 65 12.94 -0.14 -12.41
C ILE A 65 13.96 0.70 -11.64
N LYS A 66 13.77 2.02 -11.56
CA LYS A 66 14.65 2.91 -10.81
C LYS A 66 14.72 2.56 -9.32
N PHE A 67 13.57 2.27 -8.70
CA PHE A 67 13.52 1.83 -7.30
C PHE A 67 14.37 0.57 -7.04
N LEU A 68 14.29 -0.42 -7.95
CA LEU A 68 15.08 -1.65 -7.84
C LEU A 68 16.57 -1.40 -8.08
N GLU A 69 16.94 -0.63 -9.11
CA GLU A 69 18.33 -0.31 -9.42
C GLU A 69 19.01 0.50 -8.30
N ASP A 70 18.31 1.47 -7.70
CA ASP A 70 18.81 2.24 -6.55
C ASP A 70 19.03 1.31 -5.33
N GLY A 71 18.14 0.34 -5.11
CA GLY A 71 18.29 -0.67 -4.06
C GLY A 71 19.49 -1.58 -4.28
N LYS A 72 19.67 -2.09 -5.50
CA LYS A 72 20.79 -2.95 -5.91
C LYS A 72 22.13 -2.21 -5.81
N ALA A 73 22.19 -0.96 -6.28
CA ALA A 73 23.38 -0.13 -6.19
C ALA A 73 23.78 0.12 -4.73
N LYS A 74 22.81 0.33 -3.83
CA LYS A 74 23.08 0.50 -2.40
C LYS A 74 23.50 -0.79 -1.71
N PHE A 75 22.94 -1.93 -2.10
CA PHE A 75 23.35 -3.25 -1.59
C PHE A 75 24.82 -3.56 -1.96
N ASN A 76 25.23 -3.30 -3.20
CA ASN A 76 26.58 -3.57 -3.69
C ASN A 76 27.66 -2.57 -3.23
N LYS A 77 27.28 -1.47 -2.58
CA LYS A 77 28.23 -0.47 -2.04
C LYS A 77 28.71 -0.78 -0.62
N LYS A 78 28.21 -1.86 -0.02
CA LYS A 78 28.76 -2.43 1.21
C LYS A 78 30.02 -3.23 0.90
#